data_AF-A0A2E3RY01-F1
#
_entry.id   AF-A0A2E3RY01-F1
#
_cell.length_a   1.000
_cell.length_b   1.000
_cell.length_c   1.000
_cell.angle_alpha   90.00
_cell.angle_beta   90.00
_cell.angle_gamma   90.00
#
_symmetry.space_group_name_H-M   'P 1'
#
loop_
_entity.id
_entity.type
_entity.pdbx_description
1 polymer ?
#
loop_
_entity_poly.entity_id
_entity_poly.type
_entity_poly.pdbx_seq_one_letter_code
_entity_poly.pdbx_strand_id
1 'polypeptide(L)'
;MDDMPIAQSAQKNKHVSGLKKPDQRLQRRDIPISARQQVSVSPFYGRFVGTMRVLLPTIATGLIVIVLVWPQLDQQQRRFTLGPAKIDKSAAKNLTMLNGRYAGILEEKPFTITATKAHQKNATDMEFSLQGPKVDVMMQNGSWAAITAKDGFYNHKMQLLELTGGVNLFHDTGYEFRTENTVVDLKAGDARGVDPVEGQGPLGNLQSEGFVLFYKSKRILFTGRSKLTLFPHRMKEG
;
A
#
# COMPACT_ATOMS: atom_id res chain seq x y z
N MET A 1 -8.52 -22.36 53.92
CA MET A 1 -9.37 -22.61 52.74
C MET A 1 -8.52 -23.33 51.70
N ASP A 2 -8.83 -24.54 51.24
CA ASP A 2 -9.93 -25.45 51.52
C ASP A 2 -9.46 -26.85 51.13
N ASP A 3 -9.74 -27.80 52.00
CA ASP A 3 -10.19 -29.17 51.74
C ASP A 3 -9.76 -29.89 50.45
N MET A 4 -9.04 -31.01 50.64
CA MET A 4 -9.51 -32.26 50.08
C MET A 4 -9.01 -33.48 50.89
N PRO A 5 -9.88 -34.41 51.33
CA PRO A 5 -9.51 -35.48 52.25
C PRO A 5 -9.29 -36.85 51.58
N ILE A 6 -8.39 -37.62 52.20
CA ILE A 6 -8.53 -39.02 52.63
C ILE A 6 -8.70 -40.10 51.53
N ALA A 7 -7.58 -40.76 51.24
CA ALA A 7 -7.55 -42.20 50.96
C ALA A 7 -7.48 -42.95 52.29
N GLN A 8 -8.47 -43.80 52.57
CA GLN A 8 -8.41 -44.79 53.65
C GLN A 8 -8.80 -46.17 53.15
N SER A 9 -8.02 -47.11 53.66
CA SER A 9 -7.95 -48.53 53.42
C SER A 9 -8.92 -49.32 54.30
N ALA A 10 -9.10 -50.58 53.88
CA ALA A 10 -9.27 -51.75 54.73
C ALA A 10 -10.66 -52.05 55.36
N GLN A 11 -11.28 -53.08 54.78
CA GLN A 11 -11.50 -54.39 55.41
C GLN A 11 -12.58 -54.51 56.50
N LYS A 12 -13.67 -55.23 56.17
CA LYS A 12 -14.38 -56.04 57.16
C LYS A 12 -15.09 -57.25 56.54
N ASN A 13 -14.51 -58.41 56.84
CA ASN A 13 -15.09 -59.74 56.72
C ASN A 13 -16.24 -59.94 57.74
N LYS A 14 -17.27 -60.70 57.36
CA LYS A 14 -17.90 -61.83 58.10
C LYS A 14 -19.30 -62.12 57.52
N HIS A 15 -19.47 -63.26 56.86
CA HIS A 15 -19.95 -64.53 57.43
C HIS A 15 -21.49 -64.60 57.53
N VAL A 16 -22.11 -65.36 56.61
CA VAL A 16 -23.17 -66.30 56.98
C VAL A 16 -22.99 -67.55 56.13
N SER A 17 -22.95 -68.70 56.81
CA SER A 17 -22.73 -70.04 56.28
C SER A 17 -24.00 -70.86 56.48
N GLY A 18 -24.26 -71.79 55.56
CA GLY A 18 -25.16 -72.92 55.73
C GLY A 18 -26.37 -72.86 54.80
N LEU A 19 -26.82 -73.95 54.17
CA LEU A 19 -26.38 -75.35 54.20
C LEU A 19 -27.23 -76.10 53.16
N LYS A 20 -26.64 -77.13 52.53
CA LYS A 20 -27.29 -78.43 52.17
C LYS A 20 -27.79 -78.67 50.71
N LYS A 21 -26.89 -79.24 49.88
CA LYS A 21 -26.87 -80.62 49.26
C LYS A 21 -28.18 -81.24 48.70
N PRO A 22 -28.11 -82.31 47.86
CA PRO A 22 -27.28 -82.59 46.66
C PRO A 22 -28.13 -83.34 45.58
N ASP A 23 -27.47 -84.13 44.71
CA ASP A 23 -27.99 -85.17 43.78
C ASP A 23 -28.26 -84.71 42.33
N GLN A 24 -27.86 -85.42 41.26
CA GLN A 24 -27.21 -86.73 41.12
C GLN A 24 -26.83 -86.94 39.63
N ARG A 25 -26.00 -87.97 39.38
CA ARG A 25 -25.84 -88.75 38.13
C ARG A 25 -24.79 -88.31 37.09
N LEU A 26 -23.57 -88.76 37.34
CA LEU A 26 -22.82 -89.76 36.56
C LEU A 26 -23.20 -89.96 35.08
N GLN A 27 -22.28 -89.68 34.16
CA GLN A 27 -21.92 -90.56 33.03
C GLN A 27 -20.61 -90.06 32.38
N ARG A 28 -19.51 -90.78 32.65
CA ARG A 28 -18.80 -91.69 31.73
C ARG A 28 -17.99 -90.98 30.63
N ARG A 29 -16.68 -91.22 30.73
CA ARG A 29 -15.63 -90.93 29.74
C ARG A 29 -15.98 -91.50 28.37
N ASP A 30 -15.55 -90.80 27.33
CA ASP A 30 -14.82 -91.36 26.17
C ASP A 30 -13.95 -90.25 25.53
N ILE A 31 -12.70 -90.61 25.19
CA ILE A 31 -11.68 -89.89 24.38
C ILE A 31 -11.53 -90.76 23.09
N PRO A 32 -10.92 -90.40 21.93
CA PRO A 32 -10.43 -89.15 21.30
C PRO A 32 -10.93 -88.95 19.85
N ILE A 33 -10.88 -87.75 19.26
CA ILE A 33 -10.61 -87.59 17.81
C ILE A 33 -9.83 -86.29 17.54
N SER A 34 -8.68 -86.43 16.89
CA SER A 34 -7.84 -85.35 16.35
C SER A 34 -8.60 -84.48 15.34
N ALA A 35 -8.61 -83.16 15.53
CA ALA A 35 -9.03 -82.21 14.51
C ALA A 35 -7.95 -81.14 14.30
N ARG A 36 -7.41 -81.15 13.08
CA ARG A 36 -6.58 -80.14 12.44
C ARG A 36 -6.86 -78.72 12.94
N GLN A 37 -5.80 -78.04 13.33
CA GLN A 37 -5.74 -76.58 13.43
C GLN A 37 -5.99 -75.98 12.03
N GLN A 38 -7.19 -75.44 11.79
CA GLN A 38 -7.46 -74.57 10.65
C GLN A 38 -7.32 -73.11 11.11
N VAL A 39 -6.27 -72.46 10.65
CA VAL A 39 -6.14 -71.00 10.71
C VAL A 39 -7.20 -70.42 9.78
N SER A 40 -8.27 -69.87 10.36
CA SER A 40 -9.27 -69.11 9.62
C SER A 40 -8.74 -67.70 9.38
N VAL A 41 -8.30 -67.42 8.16
CA VAL A 41 -8.13 -66.04 7.69
C VAL A 41 -9.54 -65.50 7.44
N SER A 42 -9.92 -64.47 8.19
CA SER A 42 -11.26 -63.89 8.12
C SER A 42 -11.57 -63.33 6.72
N PRO A 43 -12.79 -63.54 6.17
CA PRO A 43 -13.12 -63.25 4.77
C PRO A 43 -13.46 -61.77 4.49
N PHE A 44 -13.11 -60.86 5.40
CA PHE A 44 -13.52 -59.45 5.30
C PHE A 44 -12.62 -58.59 4.40
N TYR A 45 -11.48 -59.10 3.93
CA TYR A 45 -10.60 -58.39 3.00
C TYR A 45 -11.08 -58.40 1.53
N GLY A 46 -11.94 -59.35 1.14
CA GLY A 46 -12.33 -59.51 -0.27
C GLY A 46 -13.29 -58.43 -0.81
N ARG A 47 -14.14 -57.87 0.04
CA ARG A 47 -15.13 -56.85 -0.36
C ARG A 47 -14.58 -55.42 -0.34
N PHE A 48 -13.57 -55.16 0.49
CA PHE A 48 -12.93 -53.85 0.62
C PHE A 48 -12.07 -53.53 -0.62
N VAL A 49 -11.39 -54.52 -1.19
CA VAL A 49 -10.60 -54.34 -2.42
C VAL A 49 -11.50 -54.15 -3.65
N GLY A 50 -12.68 -54.79 -3.67
CA GLY A 50 -13.67 -54.63 -4.73
C GLY A 50 -14.28 -53.23 -4.79
N THR A 51 -14.65 -52.66 -3.64
CA THR A 51 -15.16 -51.27 -3.58
C THR A 51 -14.06 -50.26 -3.89
N MET A 52 -12.82 -50.49 -3.44
CA MET A 52 -11.68 -49.59 -3.70
C MET A 52 -11.26 -49.57 -5.17
N ARG A 53 -11.43 -50.69 -5.90
CA ARG A 53 -11.16 -50.78 -7.35
C ARG A 53 -12.13 -49.95 -8.20
N VAL A 54 -13.32 -49.65 -7.69
CA VAL A 54 -14.33 -48.81 -8.37
C VAL A 54 -14.33 -47.39 -7.81
N LEU A 55 -14.12 -47.22 -6.51
CA LEU A 55 -14.11 -45.92 -5.84
C LEU A 55 -12.97 -45.03 -6.34
N LEU A 56 -11.77 -45.59 -6.50
CA LEU A 56 -10.60 -44.85 -6.98
C LEU A 56 -10.79 -44.21 -8.37
N PRO A 57 -11.16 -44.96 -9.42
CA PRO A 57 -11.39 -44.35 -10.73
C PRO A 57 -12.60 -43.42 -10.73
N THR A 58 -13.61 -43.67 -9.91
CA THR A 58 -14.79 -42.79 -9.80
C THR A 58 -14.41 -41.42 -9.21
N ILE A 59 -13.60 -41.40 -8.16
CA ILE A 59 -13.09 -40.15 -7.56
C ILE A 59 -12.18 -39.43 -8.57
N ALA A 60 -11.27 -40.14 -9.22
CA ALA A 60 -10.39 -39.54 -10.23
C ALA A 60 -11.20 -38.91 -11.38
N THR A 61 -12.23 -39.61 -11.87
CA THR A 61 -13.13 -39.09 -12.90
C THR A 61 -13.92 -37.88 -12.39
N GLY A 62 -14.43 -37.93 -11.16
CA GLY A 62 -15.13 -36.81 -10.53
C GLY A 62 -14.26 -35.56 -10.39
N LEU A 63 -12.99 -35.72 -10.01
CA LEU A 63 -12.03 -34.61 -9.92
C LEU A 63 -11.74 -34.01 -11.30
N ILE A 64 -11.58 -34.84 -12.34
CA ILE A 64 -11.39 -34.35 -13.72
C ILE A 64 -12.62 -33.56 -14.18
N VAL A 65 -13.83 -34.08 -13.95
CA VAL A 65 -15.09 -33.39 -14.30
C VAL A 65 -15.20 -32.06 -13.54
N ILE A 66 -14.86 -32.02 -12.25
CA ILE A 66 -14.84 -30.79 -11.45
C ILE A 66 -13.89 -29.75 -12.05
N VAL A 67 -12.67 -30.14 -12.43
CA VAL A 67 -11.70 -29.22 -13.03
C VAL A 67 -12.19 -28.71 -14.40
N LEU A 68 -12.86 -29.56 -15.17
CA LEU A 68 -13.45 -29.17 -16.47
C LEU A 68 -14.65 -28.23 -16.33
N VAL A 69 -15.44 -28.34 -15.26
CA VAL A 69 -16.60 -27.47 -14.98
C VAL A 69 -16.20 -26.20 -14.24
N TRP A 70 -15.08 -26.20 -13.51
CA TRP A 70 -14.53 -25.04 -12.82
C TRP A 70 -14.46 -23.75 -13.67
N PRO A 71 -13.97 -23.75 -14.94
CA PRO A 71 -13.95 -22.55 -15.76
C PRO A 71 -15.34 -21.98 -16.07
N GLN A 72 -16.43 -22.77 -16.02
CA GLN A 72 -17.79 -22.24 -16.19
C GLN A 72 -18.30 -21.53 -14.94
N LEU A 73 -17.87 -21.95 -13.73
CA LEU A 73 -18.13 -21.21 -12.50
C LEU A 73 -17.31 -19.92 -12.43
N ASP A 74 -16.06 -19.96 -12.92
CA ASP A 74 -15.18 -18.79 -13.00
C ASP A 74 -15.62 -17.78 -14.06
N GLN A 75 -16.45 -18.16 -15.05
CA GLN A 75 -17.03 -17.20 -16.01
C GLN A 75 -18.05 -16.24 -15.37
N GLN A 76 -18.55 -16.51 -14.16
CA GLN A 76 -19.35 -15.54 -13.39
C GLN A 76 -18.49 -14.60 -12.53
N GLN A 77 -17.22 -14.93 -12.26
CA GLN A 77 -16.30 -14.08 -11.48
C GLN A 77 -15.19 -13.44 -12.31
N ARG A 78 -14.97 -13.88 -13.56
CA ARG A 78 -14.20 -13.17 -14.59
C ARG A 78 -15.00 -12.08 -15.30
N ARG A 79 -15.99 -11.52 -14.60
CA ARG A 79 -16.47 -10.14 -14.78
C ARG A 79 -16.11 -9.27 -13.57
N PHE A 80 -14.96 -9.52 -12.94
CA PHE A 80 -14.15 -8.42 -12.41
C PHE A 80 -13.29 -7.81 -13.53
N THR A 81 -13.91 -7.45 -14.64
CA THR A 81 -13.67 -6.09 -15.12
C THR A 81 -14.00 -5.20 -13.94
N LEU A 82 -13.09 -4.31 -13.53
CA LEU A 82 -13.42 -3.10 -12.79
C LEU A 82 -14.58 -2.43 -13.55
N GLY A 83 -15.81 -2.83 -13.25
CA GLY A 83 -16.99 -2.20 -13.76
C GLY A 83 -16.87 -0.75 -13.32
N PRO A 84 -16.96 0.23 -14.23
CA PRO A 84 -16.87 1.62 -13.85
C PRO A 84 -17.85 1.82 -12.71
N ALA A 85 -17.32 2.04 -11.50
CA ALA A 85 -18.09 2.34 -10.30
C ALA A 85 -19.02 3.44 -10.73
N LYS A 86 -20.33 3.16 -10.85
CA LYS A 86 -21.35 4.00 -11.50
C LYS A 86 -20.90 5.45 -11.48
N ILE A 87 -20.17 5.84 -12.54
CA ILE A 87 -19.56 7.15 -12.57
C ILE A 87 -20.76 8.00 -12.88
N ASP A 88 -21.21 8.71 -11.86
CA ASP A 88 -22.15 9.79 -12.02
C ASP A 88 -21.65 10.58 -13.23
N LYS A 89 -22.42 10.59 -14.32
CA LYS A 89 -21.96 11.18 -15.59
C LYS A 89 -21.70 12.69 -15.43
N SER A 90 -22.08 13.28 -14.29
CA SER A 90 -21.68 14.60 -13.83
C SER A 90 -20.28 14.65 -13.17
N ALA A 91 -19.83 13.61 -12.46
CA ALA A 91 -18.47 13.46 -11.92
C ALA A 91 -17.44 13.11 -13.01
N ALA A 92 -17.88 12.64 -14.17
CA ALA A 92 -17.06 12.42 -15.36
C ALA A 92 -16.58 13.72 -16.04
N LYS A 93 -17.00 14.90 -15.57
CA LYS A 93 -16.63 16.17 -16.21
C LYS A 93 -15.29 16.74 -15.73
N ASN A 94 -14.84 16.42 -14.50
CA ASN A 94 -13.61 16.97 -13.92
C ASN A 94 -12.88 15.90 -13.08
N LEU A 95 -11.73 15.44 -13.55
CA LEU A 95 -10.89 14.47 -12.84
C LEU A 95 -10.27 15.13 -11.61
N THR A 96 -10.52 14.59 -10.42
CA THR A 96 -9.79 14.99 -9.20
C THR A 96 -8.83 13.88 -8.80
N MET A 97 -7.55 14.22 -8.73
CA MET A 97 -6.48 13.33 -8.29
C MET A 97 -6.03 13.71 -6.88
N LEU A 98 -5.97 12.73 -5.99
CA LEU A 98 -5.33 12.87 -4.68
C LEU A 98 -3.84 12.57 -4.83
N ASN A 99 -2.97 13.34 -4.16
CA ASN A 99 -1.51 13.22 -4.26
C ASN A 99 -1.03 13.26 -5.72
N GLY A 100 -1.51 14.27 -6.47
CA GLY A 100 -1.12 14.47 -7.86
C GLY A 100 0.40 14.65 -7.97
N ARG A 101 1.03 13.94 -8.89
CA ARG A 101 2.46 14.02 -9.17
C ARG A 101 2.70 14.17 -10.66
N TYR A 102 3.53 15.13 -11.02
CA TYR A 102 4.02 15.34 -12.37
C TYR A 102 5.55 15.44 -12.34
N ALA A 103 6.22 14.74 -13.23
CA ALA A 103 7.67 14.81 -13.37
C ALA A 103 8.01 15.27 -14.78
N GLY A 104 9.04 16.10 -14.89
CA GLY A 104 9.49 16.65 -16.15
C GLY A 104 10.99 16.94 -16.14
N ILE A 105 11.47 17.44 -17.26
CA ILE A 105 12.85 17.86 -17.44
C ILE A 105 12.81 19.28 -17.98
N LEU A 106 13.49 20.20 -17.31
CA LEU A 106 13.67 21.58 -17.73
C LEU A 106 15.17 21.79 -17.97
N GLU A 107 15.57 21.98 -19.23
CA GLU A 107 16.97 22.27 -19.61
C GLU A 107 17.95 21.29 -18.91
N GLU A 108 17.71 19.99 -19.10
CA GLU A 108 18.44 18.84 -18.50
C GLU A 108 18.31 18.66 -16.98
N LYS A 109 17.57 19.52 -16.30
CA LYS A 109 17.31 19.40 -14.86
C LYS A 109 15.98 18.70 -14.61
N PRO A 110 15.96 17.57 -13.90
CA PRO A 110 14.71 16.94 -13.53
C PRO A 110 14.00 17.79 -12.49
N PHE A 111 12.68 17.93 -12.68
CA PHE A 111 11.81 18.54 -11.69
C PHE A 111 10.61 17.65 -11.42
N THR A 112 10.04 17.77 -10.22
CA THR A 112 8.80 17.11 -9.84
C THR A 112 7.87 18.13 -9.22
N ILE A 113 6.62 18.17 -9.68
CA ILE A 113 5.52 18.88 -9.06
C ILE A 113 4.66 17.85 -8.32
N THR A 114 4.42 18.08 -7.04
CA THR A 114 3.51 17.30 -6.20
C THR A 114 2.44 18.21 -5.64
N ALA A 115 1.23 17.70 -5.44
CA ALA A 115 0.15 18.46 -4.81
C ALA A 115 -0.73 17.51 -3.99
N THR A 116 -1.24 18.01 -2.86
CA THR A 116 -2.17 17.23 -2.02
C THR A 116 -3.42 16.84 -2.80
N LYS A 117 -3.94 17.78 -3.60
CA LYS A 117 -5.03 17.54 -4.55
C LYS A 117 -4.74 18.25 -5.86
N ALA A 118 -5.10 17.61 -6.97
CA ALA A 118 -5.06 18.19 -8.30
C ALA A 118 -6.44 18.00 -8.94
N HIS A 119 -7.14 19.11 -9.19
CA HIS A 119 -8.44 19.12 -9.85
C HIS A 119 -8.27 19.57 -11.30
N GLN A 120 -8.58 18.68 -12.24
CA GLN A 120 -8.60 19.01 -13.66
C GLN A 120 -9.84 19.84 -13.99
N LYS A 121 -9.63 21.10 -14.39
CA LYS A 121 -10.71 22.05 -14.68
C LYS A 121 -11.39 21.79 -16.03
N ASN A 122 -10.62 21.32 -17.01
CA ASN A 122 -11.11 20.92 -18.32
C ASN A 122 -10.33 19.69 -18.81
N ALA A 123 -11.05 18.63 -19.20
CA ALA A 123 -10.46 17.42 -19.78
C ALA A 123 -9.68 17.71 -21.07
N THR A 124 -10.13 18.70 -21.85
CA THR A 124 -9.58 19.03 -23.17
C THR A 124 -8.31 19.88 -23.08
N ASP A 125 -8.28 20.83 -22.15
CA ASP A 125 -7.21 21.84 -22.09
C ASP A 125 -6.04 21.45 -21.15
N MET A 126 -6.15 20.30 -20.47
CA MET A 126 -5.12 19.80 -19.53
C MET A 126 -4.69 20.86 -18.50
N GLU A 127 -5.69 21.54 -17.93
CA GLU A 127 -5.53 22.55 -16.89
C GLU A 127 -5.84 21.97 -15.52
N PHE A 128 -4.93 22.16 -14.58
CA PHE A 128 -5.00 21.58 -13.25
C PHE A 128 -4.91 22.66 -12.17
N SER A 129 -5.95 22.75 -11.33
CA SER A 129 -5.88 23.48 -10.07
C SER A 129 -5.23 22.59 -9.02
N LEU A 130 -4.17 23.07 -8.38
CA LEU A 130 -3.34 22.35 -7.43
C LEU A 130 -3.55 22.92 -6.02
N GLN A 131 -3.75 22.05 -5.04
CA GLN A 131 -3.81 22.41 -3.63
C GLN A 131 -2.53 21.96 -2.91
N GLY A 132 -1.86 22.91 -2.25
CA GLY A 132 -0.56 22.71 -1.62
C GLY A 132 0.50 22.20 -2.59
N PRO A 133 0.73 22.86 -3.74
CA PRO A 133 1.78 22.43 -4.66
C PRO A 133 3.17 22.56 -4.01
N LYS A 134 4.00 21.54 -4.25
CA LYS A 134 5.42 21.52 -3.96
C LYS A 134 6.18 21.12 -5.21
N VAL A 135 7.16 21.94 -5.59
CA VAL A 135 8.04 21.71 -6.73
C VAL A 135 9.44 21.42 -6.21
N ASP A 136 10.01 20.29 -6.57
CA ASP A 136 11.39 19.94 -6.28
C ASP A 136 12.20 19.98 -7.58
N VAL A 137 13.36 20.63 -7.57
CA VAL A 137 14.25 20.79 -8.73
C VAL A 137 15.66 20.36 -8.35
N MET A 138 16.25 19.47 -9.14
CA MET A 138 17.65 19.04 -8.96
C MET A 138 18.55 19.77 -9.96
N MET A 139 19.59 20.42 -9.47
CA MET A 139 20.57 21.15 -10.26
C MET A 139 21.69 20.21 -10.75
N GLN A 140 22.42 20.61 -11.79
CA GLN A 140 23.49 19.80 -12.39
C GLN A 140 24.68 19.56 -11.43
N ASN A 141 24.93 20.49 -10.51
CA ASN A 141 25.97 20.38 -9.48
C ASN A 141 25.54 19.51 -8.29
N GLY A 142 24.36 18.89 -8.34
CA GLY A 142 23.79 18.08 -7.26
C GLY A 142 23.08 18.88 -6.18
N SER A 143 23.07 20.22 -6.25
CA SER A 143 22.27 21.04 -5.34
C SER A 143 20.79 20.93 -5.66
N TRP A 144 19.92 21.24 -4.71
CA TRP A 144 18.48 21.18 -4.91
C TRP A 144 17.76 22.44 -4.42
N ALA A 145 16.62 22.70 -5.07
CA ALA A 145 15.68 23.73 -4.70
C ALA A 145 14.30 23.15 -4.50
N ALA A 146 13.55 23.69 -3.54
CA ALA A 146 12.13 23.40 -3.37
C ALA A 146 11.31 24.69 -3.40
N ILE A 147 10.17 24.64 -4.06
CA ILE A 147 9.19 25.73 -4.10
C ILE A 147 7.89 25.18 -3.52
N THR A 148 7.27 25.92 -2.60
CA THR A 148 5.97 25.57 -2.02
C THR A 148 5.02 26.74 -2.13
N ALA A 149 3.74 26.46 -2.34
CA ALA A 149 2.68 27.45 -2.26
C ALA A 149 1.41 26.84 -1.67
N LYS A 150 0.45 27.68 -1.30
CA LYS A 150 -0.85 27.21 -0.80
C LYS A 150 -1.72 26.69 -1.94
N ASP A 151 -1.77 27.43 -3.03
CA ASP A 151 -2.57 27.12 -4.20
C ASP A 151 -1.71 27.26 -5.46
N GLY A 152 -2.11 26.56 -6.52
CA GLY A 152 -1.45 26.68 -7.80
C GLY A 152 -2.35 26.34 -8.97
N PHE A 153 -1.95 26.79 -10.15
CA PHE A 153 -2.62 26.48 -11.41
C PHE A 153 -1.57 26.08 -12.43
N TYR A 154 -1.71 24.88 -12.96
CA TYR A 154 -0.81 24.33 -13.96
C TYR A 154 -1.54 24.19 -15.30
N ASN A 155 -1.05 24.90 -16.31
CA ASN A 155 -1.48 24.72 -17.68
C ASN A 155 -0.45 23.87 -18.42
N HIS A 156 -0.80 22.60 -18.70
CA HIS A 156 0.12 21.67 -19.34
C HIS A 156 0.47 22.07 -20.79
N LYS A 157 -0.48 22.63 -21.54
CA LYS A 157 -0.26 23.02 -22.94
C LYS A 157 0.71 24.18 -23.07
N MET A 158 0.58 25.18 -22.20
CA MET A 158 1.45 26.36 -22.17
C MET A 158 2.73 26.13 -21.37
N GLN A 159 2.80 25.04 -20.58
CA GLN A 159 3.88 24.79 -19.63
C GLN A 159 4.04 25.94 -18.62
N LEU A 160 2.93 26.49 -18.16
CA LEU A 160 2.91 27.61 -17.21
C LEU A 160 2.41 27.12 -15.85
N LEU A 161 3.13 27.46 -14.79
CA LEU A 161 2.77 27.18 -13.42
C LEU A 161 2.61 28.49 -12.65
N GLU A 162 1.38 28.78 -12.26
CA GLU A 162 1.05 29.91 -11.38
C GLU A 162 0.96 29.39 -9.95
N LEU A 163 1.60 30.09 -9.02
CA LEU A 163 1.66 29.74 -7.60
C LEU A 163 1.19 30.95 -6.79
N THR A 164 0.31 30.72 -5.83
CA THR A 164 -0.33 31.79 -5.04
C THR A 164 -0.53 31.40 -3.58
N GLY A 165 -0.82 32.41 -2.75
CA GLY A 165 -1.14 32.23 -1.33
C GLY A 165 0.09 31.96 -0.46
N GLY A 166 1.18 32.67 -0.74
CA GLY A 166 2.45 32.55 -0.03
C GLY A 166 3.35 31.53 -0.69
N VAL A 167 4.13 32.00 -1.66
CA VAL A 167 5.17 31.23 -2.34
C VAL A 167 6.47 31.31 -1.53
N ASN A 168 7.05 30.15 -1.24
CA ASN A 168 8.37 30.04 -0.63
C ASN A 168 9.29 29.21 -1.52
N LEU A 169 10.48 29.73 -1.81
CA LEU A 169 11.55 29.02 -2.51
C LEU A 169 12.70 28.84 -1.54
N PHE A 170 13.14 27.60 -1.36
CA PHE A 170 14.31 27.23 -0.58
C PHE A 170 15.38 26.62 -1.49
N HIS A 171 16.64 26.96 -1.24
CA HIS A 171 17.81 26.34 -1.86
C HIS A 171 18.75 25.81 -0.77
N ASP A 172 19.30 24.62 -0.98
CA ASP A 172 20.10 23.90 0.02
C ASP A 172 21.37 24.62 0.50
N THR A 173 21.90 25.56 -0.27
CA THR A 173 23.00 26.45 0.12
C THR A 173 22.58 27.55 1.12
N GLY A 174 21.35 27.51 1.63
CA GLY A 174 20.84 28.41 2.66
C GLY A 174 20.17 29.68 2.13
N TYR A 175 19.78 29.73 0.85
CA TYR A 175 18.97 30.82 0.32
C TYR A 175 17.48 30.51 0.45
N GLU A 176 16.69 31.52 0.80
CA GLU A 176 15.24 31.46 0.85
C GLU A 176 14.64 32.73 0.26
N PHE A 177 13.59 32.59 -0.56
CA PHE A 177 12.84 33.70 -1.14
C PHE A 177 11.34 33.51 -0.90
N ARG A 178 10.69 34.56 -0.42
CA ARG A 178 9.26 34.57 -0.08
C ARG A 178 8.55 35.68 -0.83
N THR A 179 7.41 35.36 -1.44
CA THR A 179 6.53 36.32 -2.12
C THR A 179 5.09 35.84 -2.07
N GLU A 180 4.12 36.68 -2.40
CA GLU A 180 2.71 36.28 -2.36
C GLU A 180 2.35 35.39 -3.55
N ASN A 181 2.77 35.78 -4.76
CA ASN A 181 2.46 35.08 -6.00
C ASN A 181 3.67 35.00 -6.93
N THR A 182 3.71 33.98 -7.79
CA THR A 182 4.74 33.82 -8.82
C THR A 182 4.19 33.05 -10.01
N VAL A 183 4.65 33.41 -11.21
CA VAL A 183 4.40 32.66 -12.44
C VAL A 183 5.73 32.09 -12.93
N VAL A 184 5.75 30.78 -13.19
CA VAL A 184 6.91 30.04 -13.69
C VAL A 184 6.60 29.50 -15.08
N ASP A 185 7.46 29.82 -16.04
CA ASP A 185 7.48 29.22 -17.36
C ASP A 185 8.36 27.96 -17.30
N LEU A 186 7.73 26.78 -17.31
CA LEU A 186 8.43 25.49 -17.23
C LEU A 186 9.07 25.08 -18.57
N LYS A 187 8.83 25.82 -19.65
CA LYS A 187 9.49 25.59 -20.95
C LYS A 187 10.80 26.37 -21.03
N ALA A 188 10.80 27.63 -20.62
CA ALA A 188 11.98 28.50 -20.60
C ALA A 188 12.81 28.37 -19.31
N GLY A 189 12.17 27.97 -18.21
CA GLY A 189 12.71 27.96 -16.86
C GLY A 189 12.66 29.32 -16.16
N ASP A 190 12.08 30.32 -16.80
CA ASP A 190 11.99 31.68 -16.28
C ASP A 190 10.87 31.79 -15.24
N ALA A 191 11.02 32.71 -14.29
CA ALA A 191 10.00 32.98 -13.29
C ALA A 191 9.82 34.48 -13.09
N ARG A 192 8.60 34.92 -12.74
CA ARG A 192 8.30 36.33 -12.51
C ARG A 192 7.28 36.51 -11.40
N GLY A 193 7.47 37.55 -10.60
CA GLY A 193 6.54 38.01 -9.57
C GLY A 193 6.44 39.53 -9.59
N VAL A 194 5.22 40.03 -9.47
CA VAL A 194 4.95 41.48 -9.39
C VAL A 194 4.62 41.93 -7.96
N ASP A 195 4.58 40.98 -7.04
CA ASP A 195 4.35 41.21 -5.62
C ASP A 195 5.69 41.35 -4.88
N PRO A 196 5.69 42.01 -3.70
CA PRO A 196 6.88 42.12 -2.89
C PRO A 196 7.55 40.76 -2.65
N VAL A 197 8.87 40.76 -2.73
CA VAL A 197 9.70 39.58 -2.47
C VAL A 197 10.73 39.90 -1.41
N GLU A 198 10.83 39.01 -0.44
CA GLU A 198 11.84 39.00 0.60
C GLU A 198 12.81 37.85 0.31
N GLY A 199 14.11 38.12 0.33
CA GLY A 199 15.15 37.12 0.17
C GLY A 199 16.07 37.12 1.39
N GLN A 200 16.51 35.94 1.82
CA GLN A 200 17.53 35.78 2.85
C GLN A 200 18.54 34.71 2.43
N GLY A 201 19.78 34.89 2.85
CA GLY A 201 20.80 33.87 2.65
C GLY A 201 22.16 34.24 3.25
N PRO A 202 23.19 33.43 3.01
CA PRO A 202 24.51 33.62 3.63
C PRO A 202 25.15 34.98 3.33
N LEU A 203 24.83 35.57 2.17
CA LEU A 203 25.36 36.87 1.74
C LEU A 203 24.63 38.06 2.36
N GLY A 204 23.40 37.87 2.88
CA GLY A 204 22.58 39.00 3.31
C GLY A 204 21.08 38.82 3.12
N ASN A 205 20.36 39.93 3.26
CA ASN A 205 18.92 40.05 3.12
C ASN A 205 18.55 40.98 1.98
N LEU A 206 17.48 40.65 1.26
CA LEU A 206 16.94 41.36 0.12
C LEU A 206 15.46 41.66 0.34
N GLN A 207 15.03 42.84 -0.09
CA GLN A 207 13.62 43.20 -0.23
C GLN A 207 13.43 43.90 -1.57
N SER A 208 12.42 43.53 -2.35
CA SER A 208 12.01 44.27 -3.55
C SER A 208 10.51 44.19 -3.80
N GLU A 209 9.99 45.05 -4.67
CA GLU A 209 8.56 45.07 -5.03
C GLU A 209 8.16 44.00 -6.06
N GLY A 210 9.15 43.41 -6.75
CA GLY A 210 8.93 42.29 -7.64
C GLY A 210 10.25 41.71 -8.14
N PHE A 211 10.17 40.72 -9.02
CA PHE A 211 11.34 40.09 -9.63
C PHE A 211 11.04 39.45 -10.99
N VAL A 212 12.11 39.28 -11.77
CA VAL A 212 12.15 38.46 -12.98
C VAL A 212 13.41 37.62 -12.96
N LEU A 213 13.25 36.31 -12.95
CA LEU A 213 14.31 35.32 -13.06
C LEU A 213 14.45 34.89 -14.52
N PHE A 214 15.67 35.00 -15.04
CA PHE A 214 16.03 34.51 -16.36
C PHE A 214 16.97 33.31 -16.21
N TYR A 215 16.45 32.13 -16.49
CA TYR A 215 17.17 30.87 -16.26
C TYR A 215 18.40 30.75 -17.17
N LYS A 216 18.22 31.01 -18.48
CA LYS A 216 19.29 30.89 -19.48
C LYS A 216 20.48 31.81 -19.22
N SER A 217 20.22 33.02 -18.74
CA SER A 217 21.27 34.00 -18.43
C SER A 217 21.73 33.95 -16.97
N LYS A 218 21.20 33.01 -16.17
CA LYS A 218 21.55 32.80 -14.76
C LYS A 218 21.50 34.09 -13.92
N ARG A 219 20.48 34.93 -14.15
CA ARG A 219 20.33 36.22 -13.49
C ARG A 219 18.92 36.42 -12.95
N ILE A 220 18.83 37.17 -11.86
CA ILE A 220 17.56 37.61 -11.27
C ILE A 220 17.58 39.15 -11.28
N LEU A 221 16.53 39.74 -11.85
CA LEU A 221 16.29 41.17 -11.84
C LEU A 221 15.24 41.47 -10.80
N PHE A 222 15.58 42.25 -9.78
CA PHE A 222 14.62 42.76 -8.81
C PHE A 222 14.06 44.09 -9.31
N THR A 223 12.73 44.22 -9.29
CA THR A 223 12.01 45.35 -9.89
C THR A 223 11.40 46.25 -8.83
N GLY A 224 11.22 47.53 -9.17
CA GLY A 224 10.68 48.54 -8.27
C GLY A 224 11.66 48.92 -7.15
N ARG A 225 11.13 49.44 -6.05
CA ARG A 225 11.94 49.79 -4.87
C ARG A 225 12.59 48.53 -4.30
N SER A 226 13.91 48.55 -4.23
CA SER A 226 14.72 47.39 -3.84
C SER A 226 15.78 47.79 -2.82
N LYS A 227 16.01 46.93 -1.83
CA LYS A 227 17.03 47.09 -0.78
C LYS A 227 17.76 45.77 -0.58
N LEU A 228 19.08 45.80 -0.71
CA LEU A 228 19.97 44.68 -0.41
C LEU A 228 20.87 45.08 0.77
N THR A 229 20.90 44.24 1.80
CA THR A 229 21.78 44.40 2.96
C THR A 229 22.74 43.23 2.99
N LEU A 230 24.02 43.49 2.74
CA LEU A 230 25.05 42.46 2.70
C LEU A 230 25.67 42.25 4.08
N PHE A 231 25.87 40.99 4.45
CA PHE A 231 26.67 40.65 5.62
C PHE A 231 28.13 40.59 5.21
N PRO A 232 28.99 41.47 5.76
CA PRO A 232 30.42 41.38 5.51
C PRO A 232 30.92 40.05 6.10
N HIS A 233 31.36 39.15 5.23
CA HIS A 233 32.09 37.97 5.68
C HIS A 233 33.38 38.49 6.33
N ARG A 234 33.59 38.22 7.63
CA ARG A 234 34.93 38.32 8.20
C ARG A 234 35.78 37.30 7.47
N MET A 235 36.52 37.75 6.45
CA MET A 235 37.69 37.04 5.96
C MET A 235 38.57 36.83 7.19
N LYS A 236 38.57 35.60 7.72
CA LYS A 236 39.67 35.19 8.58
C LYS A 236 40.87 35.12 7.64
N GLU A 237 41.69 36.15 7.70
CA GLU A 237 43.08 36.09 7.28
C GLU A 237 43.70 34.86 7.95
N GLY A 238 44.17 33.94 7.12
CA GLY A 238 45.08 32.87 7.50
C GLY A 238 46.42 33.14 6.83
#